data_AF-A0A6A5S6N4-F1
#
_entry.id   AF-A0A6A5S6N4-F1
#
_cell.length_a   1.000
_cell.length_b   1.000
_cell.length_c   1.000
_cell.angle_alpha   90.00
_cell.angle_beta   90.00
_cell.angle_gamma   90.00
#
_symmetry.space_group_name_H-M   'P 1'
#
loop_
_entity.id
_entity.type
_entity.pdbx_description
1 polymer ?
#
loop_
_entity_poly.entity_id
_entity_poly.type
_entity_poly.pdbx_seq_one_letter_code
_entity_poly.pdbx_strand_id
1 'polypeptide(L)'
;MEQQVEQEKLDKAKRKQEKEYAKIQKQLELEQRCDERERLKKEREKEKEKKAAEKQHQKAEKEATKSGQATQQLKRKAPQSVPPKNKRQKQSRGSALKVAVPEAAPSSPPRITSWGRNITLPSKFL
;
A
#
# COMPACT_ATOMS: atom_id res chain seq x y z
N MET A 1 21.32 13.86 71.93
CA MET A 1 20.40 13.08 71.09
C MET A 1 19.26 13.92 70.50
N GLU A 2 18.70 14.89 71.23
CA GLU A 2 17.55 15.69 70.76
C GLU A 2 17.82 16.52 69.49
N GLN A 3 18.99 17.13 69.36
CA GLN A 3 19.36 17.92 68.15
C GLN A 3 19.39 17.08 66.86
N GLN A 4 19.78 15.81 66.94
CA GLN A 4 19.79 14.91 65.79
C GLN A 4 18.36 14.56 65.35
N VAL A 5 17.45 14.39 66.31
CA VAL A 5 16.03 14.10 66.02
C VAL A 5 15.35 15.30 65.37
N GLU A 6 15.68 16.52 65.78
CA GLU A 6 15.15 17.75 65.15
C GLU A 6 15.69 17.95 63.73
N GLN A 7 16.98 17.72 63.50
CA GLN A 7 17.56 17.77 62.15
C GLN A 7 16.92 16.73 61.22
N GLU A 8 16.72 15.51 61.69
CA GLU A 8 16.11 14.45 60.89
C GLU A 8 14.65 14.76 60.53
N LYS A 9 13.90 15.44 61.42
CA LYS A 9 12.54 15.92 61.13
C LYS A 9 12.55 17.01 60.06
N LEU A 10 13.51 17.92 60.12
CA LEU A 10 13.70 19.01 59.14
C LEU A 10 14.03 18.45 57.75
N ASP A 11 14.91 17.45 57.67
CA ASP A 11 15.27 16.79 56.41
C ASP A 11 14.09 15.97 55.84
N LYS A 12 13.31 15.32 56.70
CA LYS A 12 12.07 14.64 56.28
C LYS A 12 11.05 15.64 55.72
N ALA A 13 10.94 16.84 56.29
CA ALA A 13 10.06 17.89 55.77
C ALA A 13 10.54 18.41 54.40
N LYS A 14 11.84 18.70 54.24
CA LYS A 14 12.43 19.13 52.97
C LYS A 14 12.24 18.09 51.86
N ARG A 15 12.51 16.82 52.15
CA ARG A 15 12.27 15.71 51.20
C ARG A 15 10.82 15.57 50.77
N LYS A 16 9.85 15.88 51.66
CA LYS A 16 8.43 15.86 51.28
C LYS A 16 8.12 17.01 50.32
N GLN A 17 8.60 18.21 50.60
CA GLN A 17 8.43 19.36 49.71
C GLN A 17 9.07 19.12 48.35
N GLU A 18 10.32 18.65 48.30
CA GLU A 18 11.01 18.32 47.04
C GLU A 18 10.24 17.30 46.20
N LYS A 19 9.64 16.28 46.85
CA LYS A 19 8.80 15.30 46.15
C LYS A 19 7.52 15.91 45.59
N GLU A 20 6.90 16.85 46.30
CA GLU A 20 5.71 17.55 45.81
C GLU A 20 6.06 18.46 44.63
N TYR A 21 7.14 19.24 44.73
CA TYR A 21 7.64 20.04 43.62
C TYR A 21 7.97 19.19 42.39
N ALA A 22 8.66 18.07 42.57
CA ALA A 22 8.97 17.15 41.47
C ALA A 22 7.71 16.56 40.81
N LYS A 23 6.67 16.25 41.59
CA LYS A 23 5.38 15.78 41.06
C LYS A 23 4.69 16.87 40.23
N ILE A 24 4.66 18.11 40.73
CA ILE A 24 4.05 19.25 40.05
C ILE A 24 4.79 19.53 38.72
N GLN A 25 6.12 19.53 38.74
CA GLN A 25 6.93 19.72 37.54
C GLN A 25 6.65 18.63 36.49
N LYS A 26 6.61 17.37 36.92
CA LYS A 26 6.31 16.25 36.02
C LYS A 26 4.90 16.34 35.42
N GLN A 27 3.92 16.80 36.19
CA GLN A 27 2.56 17.01 35.69
C GLN A 27 2.53 18.12 34.62
N LEU A 28 3.22 19.23 34.88
CA LEU A 28 3.30 20.36 33.97
C LEU A 28 4.01 19.98 32.65
N GLU A 29 5.09 19.20 32.73
CA GLU A 29 5.77 18.67 31.53
C GLU A 29 4.86 17.74 30.70
N LEU A 30 4.09 16.87 31.38
CA LEU A 30 3.15 15.98 30.70
C LEU A 30 2.01 16.75 30.02
N GLU A 31 1.48 17.79 30.66
CA GLU A 31 0.44 18.65 30.11
C GLU A 31 0.95 19.37 28.85
N GLN A 32 2.13 19.99 28.92
CA GLN A 32 2.76 20.62 27.75
C GLN A 32 2.96 19.65 26.59
N ARG A 33 3.45 18.44 26.88
CA ARG A 33 3.64 17.40 25.86
C ARG A 33 2.32 16.95 25.23
N CYS A 34 1.25 16.86 26.02
CA CYS A 34 -0.08 16.53 25.51
C CYS A 34 -0.61 17.62 24.59
N ASP A 35 -0.45 18.89 24.97
CA ASP A 35 -0.88 20.04 24.18
C ASP A 35 -0.14 20.14 22.85
N GLU A 36 1.19 19.96 22.86
CA GLU A 36 1.99 19.92 21.64
C GLU A 36 1.56 18.80 20.70
N ARG A 37 1.31 17.61 21.25
CA ARG A 37 0.82 16.46 20.48
C ARG A 37 -0.56 16.74 19.89
N GLU A 38 -1.45 17.39 20.64
CA GLU A 38 -2.77 17.75 20.16
C GLU A 38 -2.69 18.79 19.02
N ARG A 39 -1.84 19.81 19.16
CA ARG A 39 -1.58 20.80 18.10
C ARG A 39 -1.08 20.12 16.83
N LEU A 40 -0.08 19.24 16.95
CA LEU A 40 0.46 18.50 15.82
C LEU A 40 -0.58 17.56 15.18
N LYS A 41 -1.46 16.96 15.99
CA LYS A 41 -2.57 16.13 15.49
C LYS A 41 -3.55 16.98 14.68
N LYS A 42 -3.96 18.15 15.19
CA LYS A 42 -4.86 19.08 14.49
C LYS A 42 -4.26 19.56 13.17
N GLU A 43 -2.96 19.87 13.12
CA GLU A 43 -2.28 20.25 11.89
C GLU A 43 -2.25 19.10 10.87
N ARG A 44 -1.92 17.90 11.32
CA ARG A 44 -1.90 16.71 10.46
C ARG A 44 -3.29 16.36 9.91
N GLU A 45 -4.35 16.57 10.69
CA GLU A 45 -5.72 16.38 10.23
C GLU A 45 -6.10 17.41 9.16
N LYS A 46 -5.76 18.69 9.36
CA LYS A 46 -5.96 19.74 8.34
C LYS A 46 -5.18 19.45 7.05
N GLU A 47 -3.94 18.97 7.14
CA GLU A 47 -3.16 18.60 5.96
C GLU A 47 -3.78 17.40 5.22
N LYS A 48 -4.21 16.37 5.97
CA LYS A 48 -4.91 15.21 5.40
C LYS A 48 -6.19 15.61 4.68
N GLU A 49 -6.96 16.52 5.26
CA GLU A 49 -8.20 17.02 4.66
C GLU A 49 -7.92 17.78 3.36
N LYS A 50 -6.95 18.70 3.36
CA LYS A 50 -6.51 19.41 2.14
C LYS A 50 -6.04 18.43 1.06
N LYS A 51 -5.22 17.44 1.43
CA LYS A 51 -4.72 16.42 0.51
C LYS A 51 -5.81 15.50 -0.01
N ALA A 52 -6.84 15.23 0.78
CA ALA A 52 -8.01 14.47 0.35
C ALA A 52 -8.83 15.26 -0.67
N ALA A 53 -9.06 16.55 -0.42
CA ALA A 53 -9.76 17.44 -1.35
C ALA A 53 -8.99 17.57 -2.68
N GLU A 54 -7.67 17.78 -2.64
CA GLU A 54 -6.83 17.84 -3.83
C GLU A 54 -6.88 16.53 -4.64
N LYS A 55 -6.81 15.37 -3.96
CA LYS A 55 -6.95 14.07 -4.62
C LYS A 55 -8.32 13.88 -5.27
N GLN A 56 -9.39 14.38 -4.67
CA GLN A 56 -10.72 14.33 -5.28
C GLN A 56 -10.77 15.18 -6.55
N HIS A 57 -10.21 16.39 -6.52
CA HIS A 57 -10.13 17.26 -7.70
C HIS A 57 -9.35 16.59 -8.84
N GLN A 58 -8.16 16.06 -8.55
CA GLN A 58 -7.35 15.34 -9.55
C GLN A 58 -8.05 14.10 -10.11
N LYS A 59 -8.86 13.40 -9.31
CA LYS A 59 -9.66 12.27 -9.80
C LYS A 59 -10.75 12.74 -10.76
N ALA A 60 -11.48 13.79 -10.41
CA ALA A 60 -12.53 14.37 -11.25
C ALA A 60 -11.96 14.84 -12.61
N GLU A 61 -10.81 15.52 -12.61
CA GLU A 61 -10.13 15.92 -13.86
C GLU A 61 -9.70 14.71 -14.71
N LYS A 62 -9.14 13.66 -14.09
CA LYS A 62 -8.76 12.43 -14.79
C LYS A 62 -9.98 11.69 -15.36
N GLU A 63 -11.11 11.72 -14.66
CA GLU A 63 -12.36 11.12 -15.15
C GLU A 63 -12.97 11.93 -16.30
N ALA A 64 -12.96 13.27 -16.21
CA ALA A 64 -13.41 14.14 -17.30
C ALA A 64 -12.56 13.99 -18.57
N THR A 65 -11.24 13.86 -18.44
CA THR A 65 -10.36 13.60 -19.60
C THR A 65 -10.59 12.21 -20.19
N LYS A 66 -10.77 11.18 -19.35
CA LYS A 66 -11.11 9.81 -19.81
C LYS A 66 -12.46 9.74 -20.53
N SER A 67 -13.49 10.41 -20.03
CA SER A 67 -14.81 10.43 -20.66
C SER A 67 -14.78 11.15 -22.02
N GLY A 68 -14.02 12.25 -22.12
CA GLY A 68 -13.74 12.93 -23.39
C GLY A 68 -13.00 12.04 -24.41
N GLN A 69 -12.01 11.26 -23.98
CA GLN A 69 -11.31 10.33 -24.88
C GLN A 69 -12.17 9.13 -25.30
N ALA A 70 -12.97 8.57 -24.39
CA ALA A 70 -13.86 7.45 -24.69
C ALA A 70 -14.93 7.81 -25.73
N THR A 71 -15.51 9.01 -25.62
CA THR A 71 -16.48 9.52 -26.60
C THR A 71 -15.86 9.78 -27.97
N GLN A 72 -14.59 10.18 -28.04
CA GLN A 72 -13.88 10.36 -29.31
C GLN A 72 -13.52 9.02 -30.00
N GLN A 73 -13.16 8.00 -29.22
CA GLN A 73 -12.85 6.66 -29.73
C GLN A 73 -14.10 5.96 -30.30
N LEU A 74 -15.26 6.12 -29.67
CA LEU A 74 -16.51 5.51 -30.14
C LEU A 74 -16.93 6.03 -31.51
N LYS A 75 -16.72 7.32 -31.80
CA LYS A 75 -17.01 7.90 -33.14
C LYS A 75 -16.11 7.36 -34.25
N ARG A 76 -14.93 6.82 -33.94
CA ARG A 76 -13.99 6.22 -34.90
C ARG A 76 -14.18 4.72 -35.12
N LYS A 77 -15.16 4.08 -34.45
CA LYS A 77 -15.40 2.63 -34.51
C LYS A 77 -16.75 2.24 -35.12
N ALA A 78 -17.35 3.09 -35.95
CA ALA A 78 -18.30 2.57 -36.93
C ALA A 78 -17.52 1.71 -37.93
N PRO A 79 -17.71 0.38 -38.01
CA PRO A 79 -17.01 -0.43 -38.98
C PRO A 79 -17.54 -0.05 -40.36
N GLN A 80 -16.72 0.64 -41.15
CA GLN A 80 -16.90 0.71 -42.58
C GLN A 80 -16.91 -0.74 -43.07
N SER A 81 -18.05 -1.19 -43.59
CA SER A 81 -18.26 -2.57 -44.03
C SER A 81 -17.14 -3.00 -44.98
N VAL A 82 -16.31 -3.93 -44.53
CA VAL A 82 -15.23 -4.48 -45.37
C VAL A 82 -15.88 -5.45 -46.36
N PRO A 83 -15.66 -5.31 -47.68
CA PRO A 83 -16.25 -6.23 -48.64
C PRO A 83 -15.67 -7.65 -48.46
N PRO A 84 -16.47 -8.71 -48.72
CA PRO A 84 -16.05 -10.09 -48.47
C PRO A 84 -14.86 -10.45 -49.38
N LYS A 85 -13.73 -10.87 -48.77
CA LYS A 85 -12.54 -11.32 -49.48
C LYS A 85 -12.79 -12.69 -50.12
N ASN A 86 -12.48 -12.81 -51.41
CA ASN A 86 -12.63 -14.05 -52.19
C ASN A 86 -11.79 -15.20 -51.61
N LYS A 87 -12.44 -16.37 -51.53
CA LYS A 87 -11.95 -17.63 -50.95
C LYS A 87 -10.77 -18.18 -51.78
N ARG A 88 -9.55 -18.20 -51.21
CA ARG A 88 -8.39 -18.88 -51.83
C ARG A 88 -8.56 -20.40 -51.71
N GLN A 89 -8.56 -21.09 -52.85
CA GLN A 89 -8.55 -22.55 -52.94
C GLN A 89 -7.18 -23.08 -52.45
N LYS A 90 -7.18 -23.88 -51.37
CA LYS A 90 -5.97 -24.59 -50.92
C LYS A 90 -5.75 -25.79 -51.84
N GLN A 91 -4.62 -25.83 -52.54
CA GLN A 91 -4.14 -27.08 -53.15
C GLN A 91 -3.58 -27.98 -52.05
N SER A 92 -4.20 -29.14 -51.85
CA SER A 92 -3.69 -30.23 -51.04
C SER A 92 -2.62 -30.98 -51.81
N ARG A 93 -1.39 -31.01 -51.29
CA ARG A 93 -0.41 -32.04 -51.66
C ARG A 93 0.11 -32.64 -50.36
N GLY A 94 -0.25 -33.91 -50.15
CA GLY A 94 0.21 -34.68 -49.01
C GLY A 94 1.68 -35.04 -49.13
N SER A 95 2.33 -35.17 -47.98
CA SER A 95 3.37 -36.15 -47.76
C SER A 95 3.40 -36.46 -46.27
N ALA A 96 3.06 -37.70 -45.95
CA ALA A 96 3.12 -38.24 -44.61
C ALA A 96 4.58 -38.31 -44.14
N LEU A 97 4.86 -37.77 -42.96
CA LEU A 97 5.98 -38.22 -42.13
C LEU A 97 5.46 -38.23 -40.69
N LYS A 98 5.14 -39.44 -40.23
CA LYS A 98 4.85 -39.74 -38.83
C LYS A 98 6.15 -39.51 -38.07
N VAL A 99 6.26 -38.41 -37.33
CA VAL A 99 7.31 -38.23 -36.33
C VAL A 99 6.76 -38.79 -35.01
N ALA A 100 7.47 -39.78 -34.49
CA ALA A 100 7.15 -40.47 -33.26
C ALA A 100 7.05 -39.49 -32.10
N VAL A 101 6.01 -39.66 -31.29
CA VAL A 101 5.83 -39.02 -29.98
C VAL A 101 6.85 -39.67 -29.03
N PRO A 102 7.86 -38.94 -28.50
CA PRO A 102 8.53 -39.43 -27.31
C PRO A 102 7.55 -39.27 -26.14
N GLU A 103 7.28 -40.41 -25.52
CA GLU A 103 6.62 -40.61 -24.24
C GLU A 103 6.90 -39.43 -23.29
N ALA A 104 5.83 -38.71 -22.93
CA ALA A 104 5.92 -37.54 -22.05
C ALA A 104 6.45 -37.99 -20.68
N ALA A 105 7.64 -37.51 -20.33
CA ALA A 105 8.16 -37.61 -18.97
C ALA A 105 7.10 -37.11 -17.97
N PRO A 106 6.96 -37.73 -16.78
CA PRO A 106 6.00 -37.28 -15.80
C PRO A 106 6.24 -35.80 -15.50
N SER A 107 5.20 -34.98 -15.71
CA SER A 107 5.23 -33.54 -15.40
C SER A 107 5.78 -33.35 -13.99
N SER A 108 6.83 -32.54 -13.86
CA SER A 108 7.37 -32.18 -12.56
C SER A 108 6.24 -31.62 -11.67
N PRO A 109 6.15 -32.00 -10.39
CA PRO A 109 5.14 -31.44 -9.50
C PRO A 109 5.29 -29.91 -9.44
N PRO A 110 4.19 -29.17 -9.29
CA PRO A 110 4.23 -27.71 -9.24
C PRO A 110 5.12 -27.27 -8.07
N ARG A 111 6.01 -26.30 -8.32
CA ARG A 111 6.83 -25.74 -7.25
C ARG A 111 5.93 -24.89 -6.36
N ILE A 112 5.97 -25.16 -5.06
CA ILE A 112 5.18 -24.46 -4.06
C ILE A 112 6.09 -23.43 -3.37
N THR A 113 5.64 -22.17 -3.27
CA THR A 113 6.35 -21.14 -2.50
C THR A 113 6.22 -21.41 -1.00
N SER A 114 7.02 -20.74 -0.16
CA SER A 114 6.85 -20.82 1.31
C SER A 114 5.45 -20.45 1.81
N TRP A 115 4.66 -19.76 0.97
CA TRP A 115 3.29 -19.34 1.25
C TRP A 115 2.25 -20.28 0.64
N GLY A 116 2.65 -21.46 0.15
CA GLY A 116 1.72 -22.48 -0.35
C GLY A 116 1.17 -22.22 -1.76
N ARG A 117 1.73 -21.27 -2.53
CA ARG A 117 1.24 -20.97 -3.88
C ARG A 117 2.00 -21.76 -4.93
N ASN A 118 1.27 -22.39 -5.85
CA ASN A 118 1.83 -23.04 -7.03
C ASN A 118 2.40 -21.99 -7.99
N ILE A 119 3.64 -22.21 -8.46
CA ILE A 119 4.27 -21.39 -9.49
C ILE A 119 4.75 -22.28 -10.66
N THR A 120 4.55 -21.80 -11.88
CA THR A 120 5.16 -22.39 -13.08
C THR A 120 6.45 -21.65 -13.37
N LEU A 121 7.59 -22.34 -13.24
CA LEU A 121 8.88 -21.77 -13.60
C LEU A 121 9.09 -21.85 -15.13
N PRO A 122 9.56 -20.78 -15.79
CA PRO A 122 9.97 -20.87 -17.18
C PRO A 122 11.18 -21.80 -17.32
N SER A 123 11.29 -22.49 -18.46
CA SER A 123 12.29 -23.56 -18.69
C SER A 123 13.74 -23.14 -18.50
N LYS A 124 14.06 -21.85 -18.68
CA LYS A 124 15.38 -21.29 -18.39
C LYS A 124 15.79 -21.34 -16.90
N PHE A 125 14.84 -21.59 -16.01
CA PHE A 125 15.03 -21.70 -14.56
C PHE A 125 14.59 -23.07 -14.03
N LEU A 126 14.30 -24.03 -14.92
CA LEU A 126 14.12 -25.44 -14.58
C LEU A 126 15.49 -26.12 -14.51
#